data_AF-A0A2J8XHQ3-F1
#
_entry.id   AF-A0A2J8XHQ3-F1
#
_cell.length_a   1.000
_cell.length_b   1.000
_cell.length_c   1.000
_cell.angle_alpha   90.00
_cell.angle_beta   90.00
_cell.angle_gamma   90.00
#
_symmetry.space_group_name_H-M   'P 1'
#
loop_
_entity.id
_entity.type
_entity.pdbx_description
1 polymer ?
#
loop_
_entity_poly.entity_id
_entity_poly.type
_entity_poly.pdbx_seq_one_letter_code
_entity_poly.pdbx_strand_id
1 'polypeptide(L)'
;MTSLIPGCRYSVRVSPQMANRIVDSARSILNKFLPDIYIYTDHMKGVNSGKSPGFGLSLVAETTSGTFLSAELASNPQGQGAAVLPEDLGRNCARLLLEEIYRGGCVDSTNQSLALLLMTLGQQDVSKVLLGPLSPYT
;
A
#
# COMPACT_ATOMS: atom_id res chain seq x y z
N MET A 1 4.86 -0.01 18.98
CA MET A 1 5.74 -0.88 18.18
C MET A 1 4.88 -1.41 17.06
N THR A 2 5.01 -0.88 15.84
CA THR A 2 4.07 -1.11 14.71
C THR A 2 4.16 -2.56 14.21
N SER A 3 3.06 -3.30 14.16
CA SER A 3 2.97 -4.63 13.53
C SER A 3 2.68 -4.47 12.04
N LEU A 4 3.56 -4.92 11.15
CA LEU A 4 3.26 -4.88 9.72
C LEU A 4 2.35 -6.06 9.35
N ILE A 5 1.08 -5.78 9.09
CA ILE A 5 0.03 -6.75 8.76
C ILE A 5 0.07 -7.12 7.26
N PRO A 6 -0.52 -8.27 6.84
CA PRO A 6 -0.34 -8.82 5.50
C PRO A 6 -0.65 -7.82 4.38
N GLY A 7 0.38 -7.37 3.68
CA GLY A 7 0.23 -6.67 2.41
C GLY A 7 -0.15 -7.66 1.31
N CYS A 8 -1.26 -7.42 0.61
CA CYS A 8 -1.66 -8.22 -0.54
C CYS A 8 -0.87 -7.78 -1.79
N ARG A 9 -0.12 -8.70 -2.39
CA ARG A 9 0.50 -8.49 -3.70
C ARG A 9 -0.28 -9.23 -4.74
N TYR A 10 -0.61 -8.56 -5.83
CA TYR A 10 -1.20 -9.22 -6.99
C TYR A 10 -0.29 -9.09 -8.20
N SER A 11 -0.05 -10.23 -8.84
CA SER A 11 0.66 -10.33 -10.11
C SER A 11 -0.27 -10.98 -11.13
N VAL A 12 -0.55 -10.27 -12.21
CA VAL A 12 -1.55 -10.64 -13.22
C VAL A 12 -0.87 -10.78 -14.57
N ARG A 13 -0.90 -11.98 -15.15
CA ARG A 13 -0.29 -12.34 -16.45
C ARG A 13 1.22 -12.04 -16.63
N VAL A 14 1.96 -11.75 -15.56
CA VAL A 14 3.43 -11.66 -15.60
C VAL A 14 4.08 -12.87 -14.96
N SER A 15 5.39 -13.06 -15.15
CA SER A 15 6.11 -14.17 -14.52
C SER A 15 6.00 -14.09 -12.98
N PRO A 16 5.78 -15.21 -12.27
CA PRO A 16 5.83 -15.23 -10.79
C PRO A 16 7.15 -14.68 -10.22
N GLN A 17 8.23 -14.73 -11.00
CA GLN A 17 9.51 -14.13 -10.63
C GLN A 17 9.41 -12.62 -10.39
N MET A 18 8.47 -11.92 -11.05
CA MET A 18 8.26 -10.50 -10.80
C MET A 18 7.75 -10.25 -9.38
N ALA A 19 6.79 -11.05 -8.91
CA ALA A 19 6.29 -10.96 -7.55
C ALA A 19 7.41 -11.19 -6.52
N ASN A 20 8.26 -12.19 -6.73
CA ASN A 20 9.42 -12.46 -5.87
C ASN A 20 10.41 -11.29 -5.83
N ARG A 21 10.73 -10.69 -6.98
CA ARG A 21 11.62 -9.51 -7.05
C ARG A 21 11.06 -8.30 -6.28
N ILE A 22 9.74 -8.09 -6.35
CA ILE A 22 9.04 -7.05 -5.56
C ILE A 22 9.11 -7.36 -4.06
N VAL A 23 9.06 -8.65 -3.68
CA VAL A 23 9.21 -9.08 -2.29
C VAL A 23 10.55 -8.69 -1.72
N ASP A 24 11.61 -9.09 -2.41
CA ASP A 24 12.98 -8.91 -1.96
C ASP A 24 13.33 -7.41 -1.89
N SER A 25 12.89 -6.64 -2.89
CA SER A 25 13.14 -5.20 -2.93
C SER A 25 12.41 -4.44 -1.82
N ALA A 26 11.15 -4.78 -1.51
CA ALA A 26 10.41 -4.17 -0.40
C ALA A 26 11.01 -4.58 0.97
N ARG A 27 11.36 -5.86 1.14
CA ARG A 27 12.01 -6.37 2.37
C ARG A 27 13.34 -5.69 2.63
N SER A 28 14.13 -5.39 1.58
CA SER A 28 15.42 -4.71 1.73
C SER A 28 15.33 -3.34 2.44
N ILE A 29 14.18 -2.67 2.35
CA ILE A 29 13.91 -1.40 3.03
C ILE A 29 13.26 -1.65 4.38
N LEU A 30 12.20 -2.45 4.42
CA LEU A 30 11.36 -2.62 5.61
C LEU A 30 12.07 -3.40 6.73
N ASN A 31 12.96 -4.36 6.40
CA ASN A 31 13.73 -5.14 7.40
C ASN A 31 14.63 -4.27 8.28
N LYS A 32 14.94 -3.02 7.88
CA LYS A 32 15.72 -2.08 8.69
C LYS A 32 14.92 -1.53 9.88
N PHE A 33 13.59 -1.58 9.81
CA PHE A 33 12.69 -1.02 10.80
C PHE A 33 11.95 -2.10 11.60
N LEU A 34 11.57 -3.19 10.94
CA LEU A 34 10.78 -4.27 11.54
C LEU A 34 11.34 -5.63 11.11
N PRO A 35 11.62 -6.55 12.05
CA PRO A 35 12.10 -7.89 11.71
C PRO A 35 10.99 -8.85 11.25
N ASP A 36 9.73 -8.56 11.56
CA ASP A 36 8.59 -9.42 11.26
C ASP A 36 7.66 -8.75 10.23
N ILE A 37 7.80 -9.18 8.97
CA ILE A 37 7.10 -8.62 7.82
C ILE A 37 6.52 -9.77 7.00
N TYR A 38 5.21 -9.92 7.10
CA TYR A 38 4.47 -10.89 6.32
C TYR A 38 3.96 -10.25 5.03
N ILE A 39 4.32 -10.84 3.89
CA ILE A 39 3.86 -10.33 2.60
C ILE A 39 3.38 -11.48 1.73
N TYR A 40 2.11 -11.42 1.36
CA TYR A 40 1.45 -12.46 0.60
C TYR A 40 1.61 -12.21 -0.89
N THR A 41 1.94 -13.25 -1.65
CA THR A 41 2.08 -13.18 -3.11
C THR A 41 0.96 -13.94 -3.78
N ASP A 42 0.06 -13.23 -4.46
CA ASP A 42 -0.94 -13.83 -5.32
C ASP A 42 -0.50 -13.77 -6.79
N HIS A 43 -0.53 -14.92 -7.46
CA HIS A 43 -0.22 -15.06 -8.88
C HIS A 43 -1.42 -15.63 -9.62
N MET A 44 -2.06 -14.78 -10.42
CA MET A 44 -3.23 -15.19 -11.19
C MET A 44 -2.83 -15.62 -12.60
N LYS A 45 -3.21 -16.84 -13.00
CA LYS A 45 -3.02 -17.42 -14.34
C LYS A 45 -4.36 -17.60 -15.07
N GLY A 46 -4.29 -17.63 -16.40
CA GLY A 46 -5.42 -18.02 -17.25
C GLY A 46 -6.57 -17.01 -17.27
N VAL A 47 -7.81 -17.50 -17.26
CA VAL A 47 -9.03 -16.66 -17.40
C VAL A 47 -9.21 -15.70 -16.23
N ASN A 48 -8.76 -16.09 -15.03
CA ASN A 48 -8.86 -15.28 -13.81
C ASN A 48 -7.87 -14.10 -13.78
N SER A 49 -6.96 -14.01 -14.74
CA SER A 49 -5.89 -13.00 -14.79
C SER A 49 -6.24 -11.78 -15.67
N GLY A 50 -7.53 -11.51 -15.89
CA GLY A 50 -7.96 -10.37 -16.71
C GLY A 50 -7.41 -10.39 -18.13
N LYS A 51 -7.40 -9.24 -18.81
CA LYS A 51 -6.88 -9.07 -20.19
C LYS A 51 -5.57 -8.30 -20.27
N SER A 52 -5.23 -7.55 -19.23
CA SER A 52 -4.07 -6.66 -19.21
C SER A 52 -2.98 -7.24 -18.30
N PRO A 53 -1.73 -7.38 -18.77
CA PRO A 53 -0.61 -7.76 -17.92
C PRO A 53 -0.23 -6.60 -17.00
N GLY A 54 0.02 -6.93 -15.74
CA GLY A 54 0.41 -5.95 -14.73
C GLY A 54 0.82 -6.61 -13.42
N PHE A 55 1.54 -5.85 -12.60
CA PHE A 55 1.91 -6.24 -11.25
C PHE A 55 1.71 -5.06 -10.31
N GLY A 56 1.35 -5.36 -9.08
CA GLY A 56 1.13 -4.35 -8.05
C GLY A 56 1.57 -4.84 -6.69
N LEU A 57 1.77 -3.86 -5.81
CA LEU A 57 2.11 -4.06 -4.43
C LEU A 57 1.15 -3.22 -3.58
N SER A 58 0.44 -3.85 -2.67
CA SER A 58 -0.23 -3.16 -1.57
C SER A 58 0.41 -3.59 -0.26
N LEU A 59 0.79 -2.61 0.56
CA LEU A 59 1.34 -2.80 1.89
C LEU A 59 0.43 -2.13 2.90
N VAL A 60 0.20 -2.80 4.03
CA VAL A 60 -0.60 -2.27 5.13
C VAL A 60 0.22 -2.36 6.41
N ALA A 61 0.37 -1.24 7.09
CA ALA A 61 0.99 -1.15 8.41
C ALA A 61 -0.12 -1.03 9.45
N GLU A 62 -0.09 -1.88 10.48
CA GLU A 62 -0.97 -1.77 11.63
C GLU A 62 -0.17 -1.23 12.82
N THR A 63 -0.70 -0.20 13.47
CA THR A 63 -0.12 0.30 14.71
C THR A 63 -0.70 -0.44 15.91
N THR A 64 0.03 -0.46 17.03
CA THR A 64 -0.48 -1.01 18.31
C THR A 64 -1.76 -0.36 18.81
N SER A 65 -2.12 0.81 18.27
CA SER A 65 -3.35 1.52 18.59
C SER A 65 -4.55 1.05 17.75
N GLY A 66 -4.37 0.05 16.88
CA GLY A 66 -5.42 -0.46 15.98
C GLY A 66 -5.65 0.39 14.73
N THR A 67 -4.74 1.33 14.44
CA THR A 67 -4.80 2.14 13.21
C THR A 67 -4.10 1.43 12.06
N PHE A 68 -4.71 1.46 10.88
CA PHE A 68 -4.17 0.92 9.64
C PHE A 68 -3.74 2.04 8.70
N LEU A 69 -2.51 1.95 8.20
CA LEU A 69 -1.98 2.83 7.17
C LEU A 69 -1.65 1.98 5.95
N SER A 70 -2.08 2.42 4.78
CA SER A 70 -1.92 1.66 3.54
C SER A 70 -1.12 2.44 2.51
N ALA A 71 -0.37 1.72 1.70
CA ALA A 71 0.27 2.27 0.51
C ALA A 71 0.21 1.25 -0.61
N GLU A 72 -0.22 1.69 -1.78
CA GLU A 72 -0.30 0.84 -2.97
C GLU A 72 0.40 1.47 -4.16
N LEU A 73 0.99 0.63 -4.99
CA LEU A 73 1.59 1.06 -6.24
C LEU A 73 1.45 -0.06 -7.29
N ALA A 74 0.99 0.32 -8.48
CA ALA A 74 0.79 -0.58 -9.61
C ALA A 74 1.70 -0.22 -10.77
N SER A 75 2.07 -1.22 -11.57
CA SER A 75 2.77 -1.02 -12.84
C SER A 75 1.86 -0.36 -13.88
N ASN A 76 2.43 0.47 -14.75
CA ASN A 76 1.67 0.99 -15.88
C ASN A 76 1.25 -0.13 -16.86
N PRO A 77 0.09 0.00 -17.52
CA PRO A 77 -0.32 -0.90 -18.59
C PRO A 77 0.73 -0.96 -19.72
N GLN A 78 0.84 -2.12 -20.38
CA GLN A 78 1.73 -2.26 -21.55
C GLN A 78 1.42 -1.20 -22.61
N GLY A 79 2.45 -0.44 -23.01
CA GLY A 79 2.37 0.58 -24.05
C GLY A 79 2.02 1.99 -23.57
N GLN A 80 1.74 2.19 -22.27
CA GLN A 80 1.54 3.51 -21.68
C GLN A 80 2.65 3.82 -20.67
N GLY A 81 3.51 4.79 -21.00
CA GLY A 81 4.55 5.29 -20.11
C GLY A 81 5.85 4.47 -20.06
N ALA A 82 6.73 4.86 -19.14
CA ALA A 82 8.02 4.20 -18.94
C ALA A 82 7.83 2.82 -18.27
N ALA A 83 8.64 1.85 -18.68
CA ALA A 83 8.69 0.54 -18.07
C ALA A 83 9.12 0.66 -16.60
N VAL A 84 8.24 0.28 -15.68
CA VAL A 84 8.54 0.25 -14.25
C VAL A 84 9.26 -1.05 -13.94
N LEU A 85 10.42 -0.98 -13.28
CA LEU A 85 11.12 -2.16 -12.79
C LEU A 85 10.43 -2.69 -11.52
N PRO A 86 10.27 -4.01 -11.37
CA PRO A 86 9.65 -4.60 -10.17
C PRO A 86 10.42 -4.23 -8.88
N GLU A 87 11.74 -4.11 -8.95
CA GLU A 87 12.55 -3.66 -7.81
C GLU A 87 12.22 -2.22 -7.40
N ASP A 88 12.07 -1.33 -8.37
CA ASP A 88 11.76 0.07 -8.11
C ASP A 88 10.34 0.22 -7.56
N LEU A 89 9.38 -0.54 -8.10
CA LEU A 89 8.01 -0.59 -7.58
C LEU A 89 7.99 -1.00 -6.11
N GLY A 90 8.71 -2.08 -5.76
CA GLY A 90 8.79 -2.54 -4.37
C GLY A 90 9.48 -1.55 -3.43
N ARG A 91 10.58 -0.92 -3.88
CA ARG A 91 11.28 0.11 -3.10
C ARG A 91 10.43 1.37 -2.90
N ASN A 92 9.76 1.82 -3.94
CA ASN A 92 8.96 3.05 -3.91
C ASN A 92 7.71 2.85 -3.05
N CYS A 93 7.01 1.73 -3.18
CA CYS A 93 5.87 1.42 -2.32
C CYS A 93 6.26 1.32 -0.83
N ALA A 94 7.40 0.68 -0.52
CA ALA A 94 7.91 0.65 0.85
C ALA A 94 8.24 2.06 1.40
N ARG A 95 8.78 2.95 0.56
CA ARG A 95 9.03 4.36 0.94
C ARG A 95 7.72 5.13 1.17
N LEU A 96 6.72 4.95 0.31
CA LEU A 96 5.41 5.59 0.47
C LEU A 96 4.76 5.17 1.79
N LEU A 97 4.82 3.89 2.14
CA LEU A 97 4.30 3.42 3.43
C LEU A 97 5.02 4.06 4.61
N LEU A 98 6.35 4.15 4.54
CA LEU A 98 7.16 4.82 5.58
C LEU A 98 6.86 6.32 5.65
N GLU A 99 6.55 6.96 4.53
CA GLU A 99 6.15 8.36 4.48
C GLU A 99 4.78 8.57 5.16
N GLU A 100 3.81 7.69 4.91
CA GLU A 100 2.51 7.72 5.61
C GLU A 100 2.67 7.51 7.12
N ILE A 101 3.55 6.59 7.54
CA ILE A 101 3.89 6.40 8.95
C ILE A 101 4.55 7.67 9.52
N TYR A 102 5.49 8.28 8.79
CA TYR A 102 6.21 9.47 9.22
C TYR A 102 5.29 10.70 9.36
N ARG A 103 4.28 10.82 8.49
CA ARG A 103 3.27 11.89 8.54
C ARG A 103 2.42 11.84 9.83
N GLY A 104 2.34 10.69 10.51
CA GLY A 104 1.84 10.60 11.88
C GLY A 104 0.33 10.77 12.05
N GLY A 105 -0.47 10.50 11.02
CA GLY A 105 -1.94 10.54 11.08
C GLY A 105 -2.56 9.21 11.50
N CYS A 106 -3.82 9.26 11.94
CA CYS A 106 -4.66 8.08 12.14
C CYS A 106 -5.29 7.59 10.83
N VAL A 107 -5.29 8.41 9.78
CA VAL A 107 -5.86 8.11 8.47
C VAL A 107 -4.80 8.39 7.42
N ASP A 108 -4.66 7.46 6.48
CA ASP A 108 -3.81 7.60 5.31
C ASP A 108 -4.26 8.76 4.43
N SER A 109 -3.31 9.40 3.75
CA SER A 109 -3.57 10.61 2.96
C SER A 109 -4.65 10.43 1.89
N THR A 110 -4.79 9.22 1.34
CA THR A 110 -5.80 8.87 0.34
C THR A 110 -7.23 8.84 0.90
N ASN A 111 -7.41 8.47 2.17
CA ASN A 111 -8.74 8.23 2.74
C ASN A 111 -9.20 9.34 3.69
N GLN A 112 -8.43 10.43 3.82
CA GLN A 112 -8.77 11.56 4.71
C GLN A 112 -10.15 12.14 4.39
N SER A 113 -10.44 12.39 3.11
CA SER A 113 -11.72 12.96 2.67
C SER A 113 -12.90 12.04 2.98
N LEU A 114 -12.74 10.72 2.77
CA LEU A 114 -13.75 9.72 3.09
C LEU A 114 -14.02 9.65 4.60
N ALA A 115 -12.96 9.67 5.42
CA ALA A 115 -13.10 9.66 6.88
C ALA A 115 -13.88 10.88 7.37
N LEU A 116 -13.56 12.07 6.86
CA LEU A 116 -14.27 13.31 7.20
C LEU A 116 -15.73 13.29 6.72
N LEU A 117 -15.99 12.78 5.51
CA LEU A 117 -17.36 12.62 5.00
C LEU A 117 -18.21 11.69 5.88
N LEU A 118 -17.63 10.59 6.36
CA LEU A 118 -18.34 9.68 7.26
C LEU A 118 -18.57 10.29 8.64
N MET A 119 -17.67 11.15 9.12
CA MET A 119 -17.86 11.90 10.37
C MET A 119 -19.02 12.91 10.26
N THR A 120 -19.22 13.54 9.09
CA THR A 120 -20.33 14.49 8.90
C THR A 120 -21.68 13.80 8.73
N LEU A 121 -21.70 12.58 8.19
CA LEU A 121 -22.90 11.75 8.06
C LEU A 121 -23.26 11.00 9.35
N GLY A 122 -22.45 11.12 10.40
CA GLY A 122 -22.67 10.49 11.69
C GLY A 122 -23.88 11.06 12.45
N GLN A 123 -24.12 10.49 13.62
CA GLN A 123 -25.07 11.06 14.57
C GLN A 123 -24.63 12.46 14.99
N GLN A 124 -25.58 13.25 15.51
CA GLN A 124 -25.32 14.62 15.95
C GLN A 124 -24.52 14.62 17.27
N ASP A 125 -23.23 14.29 17.16
CA ASP A 125 -22.26 14.24 18.25
C ASP A 125 -20.87 14.70 17.75
N VAL A 126 -19.96 15.02 18.67
CA VAL A 126 -18.63 15.55 18.35
C VAL A 126 -17.68 14.39 18.00
N SER A 127 -17.36 14.27 16.71
CA SER A 127 -16.35 13.33 16.23
C SER A 127 -14.95 13.96 16.26
N LYS A 128 -13.93 13.19 16.70
CA LYS A 128 -12.53 13.62 16.76
C LYS A 128 -11.64 12.65 15.99
N VAL A 129 -10.76 13.17 15.13
CA VAL A 129 -9.78 12.38 14.38
C VAL A 129 -8.44 13.12 14.35
N LEU A 130 -7.35 12.36 14.41
CA LEU A 130 -5.99 12.90 14.22
C LEU A 130 -5.57 12.64 12.77
N LEU A 131 -5.28 13.70 12.03
CA LEU A 131 -4.78 13.61 10.65
C LEU A 131 -3.31 14.03 10.59
N GLY A 132 -2.60 13.50 9.58
CA GLY A 132 -1.30 14.03 9.19
C GLY A 132 -1.45 15.37 8.45
N PRO A 133 -0.42 15.81 7.70
CA PRO A 133 -0.54 16.95 6.80
C PRO A 133 -1.76 16.77 5.86
N LEU A 134 -2.58 17.81 5.74
CA LEU A 134 -3.78 17.77 4.91
C LEU A 134 -3.39 17.62 3.44
N SER A 135 -4.00 16.64 2.78
CA SER A 135 -3.88 16.52 1.33
C SER A 135 -4.71 17.61 0.63
N PRO A 136 -4.33 18.08 -0.58
CA PRO A 136 -5.09 19.10 -1.30
C PRO A 136 -6.49 18.64 -1.75
N TYR A 137 -6.81 17.36 -1.57
CA TYR A 137 -8.11 16.73 -1.90
C TYR A 137 -8.95 16.41 -0.64
N THR A 138 -8.55 16.95 0.51
CA THR A 138 -9.28 16.86 1.79
C THR A 138 -10.23 18.05 1.92
#